data_AF-A0A8R2JN35-F1
#
_entry.id   AF-A0A8R2JN35-F1
#
_cell.length_a   1.000
_cell.length_b   1.000
_cell.length_c   1.000
_cell.angle_alpha   90.00
_cell.angle_beta   90.00
_cell.angle_gamma   90.00
#
_symmetry.space_group_name_H-M   'P 1'
#
loop_
_entity.id
_entity.type
_entity.pdbx_description
1 polymer ?
#
loop_
_entity_poly.entity_id
_entity_poly.type
_entity_poly.pdbx_seq_one_letter_code
_entity_poly.pdbx_strand_id
1 'polypeptide(L)'
;MPDFDSTFMANWPMKNEQMFLNVSKCLLEDSFVSLVENWFMSIGGNSVKDNLKRVLVNIFSNEFAIHCSWTGRGKDVTTKLCDSKIVIVLKRCIKNQKEYSDALFESCLADWFRYATTRHKRSLD
;
A
#
# COMPACT_ATOMS: atom_id res chain seq x y z
N MET A 1 7.41 -9.17 -17.83
CA MET A 1 6.85 -8.91 -16.49
C MET A 1 6.20 -10.21 -16.04
N PRO A 2 6.23 -10.63 -14.76
CA PRO A 2 5.44 -11.78 -14.35
C PRO A 2 3.97 -11.48 -14.70
N ASP A 3 3.30 -12.37 -15.43
CA ASP A 3 1.86 -12.24 -15.64
C ASP A 3 1.19 -12.61 -14.32
N PHE A 4 0.69 -11.60 -13.61
CA PHE A 4 -0.11 -11.82 -12.40
C PHE A 4 -1.53 -12.19 -12.82
N ASP A 5 -2.03 -13.34 -12.35
CA ASP A 5 -3.33 -13.84 -12.78
C ASP A 5 -4.50 -12.97 -12.29
N SER A 6 -5.68 -13.16 -12.90
CA SER A 6 -6.88 -12.39 -12.56
C SER A 6 -7.34 -12.58 -11.12
N THR A 7 -7.05 -13.74 -10.51
CA THR A 7 -7.43 -14.05 -9.13
C THR A 7 -6.61 -13.21 -8.16
N PHE A 8 -5.30 -13.09 -8.40
CA PHE A 8 -4.43 -12.20 -7.66
C PHE A 8 -4.83 -10.75 -7.84
N MET A 9 -5.04 -10.32 -9.09
CA MET A 9 -5.36 -8.93 -9.42
C MET A 9 -6.72 -8.48 -8.86
N ALA A 10 -7.66 -9.40 -8.61
CA ALA A 10 -8.95 -9.10 -7.99
C ALA A 10 -8.84 -8.57 -6.54
N ASN A 11 -7.68 -8.73 -5.88
CA ASN A 11 -7.43 -8.17 -4.55
C ASN A 11 -7.18 -6.65 -4.57
N TRP A 12 -6.94 -6.07 -5.75
CA TRP A 12 -6.41 -4.71 -5.89
C TRP A 12 -7.23 -3.86 -6.88
N PRO A 13 -7.36 -2.54 -6.65
CA PRO A 13 -7.07 -1.87 -5.39
C PRO A 13 -8.07 -2.27 -4.30
N MET A 14 -7.65 -2.25 -3.04
CA MET A 14 -8.54 -2.45 -1.91
C MET A 14 -9.51 -1.27 -1.79
N LYS A 15 -10.80 -1.57 -1.72
CA LYS A 15 -11.90 -0.58 -1.72
C LYS A 15 -12.54 -0.36 -0.36
N ASN A 16 -12.25 -1.22 0.61
CA ASN A 16 -12.79 -1.13 1.96
C ASN A 16 -11.95 -1.96 2.94
N GLU A 17 -12.30 -1.84 4.22
CA GLU A 17 -11.64 -2.54 5.32
C GLU A 17 -11.75 -4.07 5.19
N GLN A 18 -12.87 -4.58 4.67
CA GLN A 18 -13.04 -6.03 4.48
C GLN A 18 -12.04 -6.60 3.47
N MET A 19 -11.81 -5.91 2.35
CA MET A 19 -10.77 -6.31 1.39
C MET A 19 -9.38 -6.28 2.02
N PHE A 20 -9.08 -5.24 2.81
CA PHE A 20 -7.82 -5.13 3.54
C PHE A 20 -7.59 -6.27 4.54
N LEU A 21 -8.64 -6.66 5.28
CA LEU A 21 -8.59 -7.80 6.19
C LEU A 21 -8.43 -9.12 5.44
N ASN A 22 -9.07 -9.29 4.28
CA ASN A 22 -8.92 -10.48 3.45
C ASN A 22 -7.48 -10.62 2.92
N VAL A 23 -6.91 -9.55 2.36
CA VAL A 23 -5.50 -9.52 1.94
C VAL A 23 -4.58 -9.79 3.13
N SER A 24 -4.84 -9.21 4.29
CA SER A 24 -4.05 -9.45 5.50
C SER A 24 -4.05 -10.92 5.94
N LYS A 25 -5.16 -11.64 5.73
CA LYS A 25 -5.23 -13.10 5.95
C LYS A 25 -4.44 -13.87 4.89
N CYS A 26 -4.54 -13.50 3.61
CA CYS A 26 -3.76 -14.13 2.55
C CYS A 26 -2.24 -13.96 2.76
N LEU A 27 -1.80 -12.83 3.33
CA LEU A 27 -0.40 -12.56 3.68
C LEU A 27 0.14 -13.41 4.85
N LEU A 28 -0.64 -14.35 5.38
CA LEU A 28 -0.14 -15.41 6.27
C LEU A 28 0.53 -16.55 5.50
N GLU A 29 0.26 -16.67 4.20
CA GLU A 29 0.82 -17.70 3.32
C GLU A 29 2.07 -17.17 2.61
N ASP A 30 3.21 -17.84 2.78
CA ASP A 30 4.51 -17.42 2.22
C ASP A 30 4.52 -17.34 0.68
N SER A 31 3.72 -18.19 0.02
CA SER A 31 3.54 -18.16 -1.43
C SER A 31 2.86 -16.86 -1.89
N PHE A 32 1.83 -16.42 -1.17
CA PHE A 32 1.14 -15.16 -1.46
C PHE A 32 2.03 -13.95 -1.12
N VAL A 33 2.79 -14.02 -0.02
CA VAL A 33 3.80 -12.99 0.31
C VAL A 33 4.81 -12.84 -0.83
N SER A 34 5.38 -13.94 -1.30
CA SER A 34 6.35 -13.94 -2.40
C SER A 34 5.76 -13.35 -3.70
N LEU A 35 4.49 -13.65 -3.98
CA LEU A 35 3.78 -13.11 -5.14
C LEU A 35 3.59 -11.59 -5.03
N VAL A 36 3.19 -11.09 -3.86
CA VAL A 36 3.06 -9.65 -3.59
C VAL A 36 4.42 -8.95 -3.66
N GLU A 37 5.48 -9.55 -3.10
CA GLU A 37 6.84 -8.99 -3.17
C GLU A 37 7.31 -8.85 -4.62
N ASN A 38 7.13 -9.91 -5.44
CA ASN A 38 7.46 -9.89 -6.87
C ASN A 38 6.67 -8.81 -7.62
N TRP A 39 5.39 -8.64 -7.29
CA TRP A 39 4.56 -7.59 -7.89
C TRP A 39 5.04 -6.20 -7.51
N PHE A 40 5.25 -5.93 -6.22
CA PHE A 40 5.74 -4.63 -5.74
C PHE A 40 7.10 -4.27 -6.34
N MET A 41 8.03 -5.23 -6.40
CA MET A 41 9.33 -5.02 -7.04
C MET A 41 9.22 -4.75 -8.54
N SER A 42 8.23 -5.35 -9.23
CA SER A 42 8.02 -5.15 -10.67
C SER A 42 7.50 -3.75 -11.04
N ILE A 43 6.85 -3.03 -10.10
CA ILE A 43 6.32 -1.68 -10.34
C ILE A 43 7.47 -0.68 -10.50
N GLY A 44 8.47 -0.75 -9.61
CA GLY A 44 9.67 0.09 -9.65
C GLY A 44 9.40 1.60 -9.45
N GLY A 45 10.42 2.41 -9.71
CA GLY A 45 10.37 3.86 -9.56
C GLY A 45 11.75 4.50 -9.64
N ASN A 46 11.79 5.81 -9.86
CA ASN A 46 13.06 6.55 -9.98
C ASN A 46 13.68 6.91 -8.62
N SER A 47 12.91 6.78 -7.53
CA SER A 47 13.34 7.00 -6.14
C SER A 47 12.50 6.15 -5.21
N VAL A 48 12.90 6.04 -3.93
CA VAL A 48 12.09 5.39 -2.88
C VAL A 48 10.70 6.03 -2.80
N LYS A 49 10.62 7.36 -2.85
CA LYS A 49 9.34 8.10 -2.78
C LYS A 49 8.44 7.79 -3.97
N ASP A 50 9.02 7.75 -5.16
CA ASP A 50 8.29 7.48 -6.40
C ASP A 50 7.76 6.04 -6.41
N ASN A 51 8.62 5.06 -6.08
CA ASN A 51 8.23 3.66 -6.00
C ASN A 51 7.10 3.45 -4.99
N LEU A 52 7.22 4.00 -3.77
CA LEU A 52 6.17 3.94 -2.75
C LEU A 52 4.84 4.49 -3.26
N LYS A 53 4.83 5.68 -3.90
CA LYS A 53 3.61 6.26 -4.46
C LYS A 53 2.99 5.37 -5.55
N ARG A 54 3.82 4.82 -6.44
CA ARG A 54 3.35 3.96 -7.53
C ARG A 54 2.75 2.65 -6.99
N VAL A 55 3.37 2.04 -5.99
CA VAL A 55 2.79 0.85 -5.32
C VAL A 55 1.46 1.22 -4.64
N LEU A 56 1.45 2.27 -3.81
CA LEU A 56 0.26 2.67 -3.03
C LEU A 56 -0.97 2.94 -3.91
N VAL A 57 -0.79 3.59 -5.06
CA VAL A 57 -1.88 3.84 -6.03
C VAL A 57 -2.46 2.55 -6.60
N ASN A 58 -1.68 1.47 -6.70
CA ASN A 58 -2.17 0.18 -7.19
C ASN A 58 -2.89 -0.62 -6.09
N ILE A 59 -2.51 -0.47 -4.81
CA ILE A 59 -3.04 -1.31 -3.73
C ILE A 59 -4.19 -0.70 -2.94
N PHE A 60 -4.33 0.63 -2.90
CA PHE A 60 -5.42 1.31 -2.19
C PHE A 60 -6.22 2.19 -3.15
N SER A 61 -7.54 2.08 -3.09
CA SER A 61 -8.41 3.10 -3.69
C SER A 61 -8.31 4.41 -2.90
N ASN A 62 -8.50 5.55 -3.58
CA ASN A 62 -8.52 6.84 -2.88
C ASN A 62 -9.66 6.92 -1.86
N GLU A 63 -10.82 6.33 -2.16
CA GLU A 63 -11.97 6.25 -1.27
C GLU A 63 -11.60 5.51 0.04
N PHE A 64 -11.06 4.30 -0.06
CA PHE A 64 -10.66 3.55 1.13
C PHE A 64 -9.50 4.21 1.89
N ALA A 65 -8.54 4.81 1.16
CA ALA A 65 -7.39 5.47 1.76
C ALA A 65 -7.77 6.63 2.70
N ILE A 66 -8.95 7.24 2.54
CA ILE A 66 -9.48 8.26 3.47
C ILE A 66 -9.67 7.68 4.87
N HIS A 67 -10.09 6.41 4.96
CA HIS A 67 -10.37 5.72 6.21
C HIS A 67 -9.13 5.04 6.82
N CYS A 68 -7.97 5.22 6.18
CA CYS A 68 -6.70 4.64 6.62
C CYS A 68 -5.79 5.73 7.20
N SER A 69 -5.04 5.40 8.25
CA SER A 69 -3.95 6.27 8.69
C SER A 69 -2.78 5.49 9.25
N TRP A 70 -1.59 6.10 9.22
CA TRP A 70 -0.35 5.48 9.69
C TRP A 70 -0.49 4.98 11.14
N THR A 71 -0.99 5.85 12.03
CA THR A 71 -1.09 5.56 13.48
C THR A 71 -2.49 5.11 13.92
N GLY A 72 -3.47 5.05 13.02
CA GLY A 72 -4.87 4.76 13.36
C GLY A 72 -5.62 5.95 13.98
N ARG A 73 -4.99 7.13 14.05
CA ARG A 73 -5.61 8.36 14.56
C ARG A 73 -6.21 9.18 13.43
N GLY A 74 -7.33 9.83 13.68
CA GLY A 74 -8.02 10.74 12.76
C GLY A 74 -9.54 10.62 12.88
N LYS A 75 -10.25 11.61 12.35
CA LYS A 75 -11.71 11.52 12.20
C LYS A 75 -12.02 10.51 11.09
N ASP A 76 -12.99 9.62 11.34
CA ASP A 76 -13.48 8.62 10.37
C ASP A 76 -12.42 7.60 9.90
N VAL A 77 -11.30 7.46 10.63
CA VAL A 77 -10.26 6.44 10.41
C VAL A 77 -10.68 5.14 11.05
N THR A 78 -10.76 4.06 10.29
CA THR A 78 -11.06 2.70 10.78
C THR A 78 -9.86 1.77 10.68
N THR A 79 -8.91 2.06 9.80
CA THR A 79 -7.78 1.16 9.49
C THR A 79 -6.43 1.77 9.88
N LYS A 80 -5.72 1.14 10.82
CA LYS A 80 -4.32 1.45 11.19
C LYS A 80 -3.34 0.71 10.29
N LEU A 81 -2.28 1.38 9.83
CA LEU A 81 -1.36 0.82 8.83
C LEU A 81 0.03 0.42 9.34
N CYS A 82 0.62 1.12 10.32
CA CYS A 82 2.06 1.01 10.60
C CYS A 82 2.56 -0.42 10.88
N ASP A 83 1.71 -1.26 11.47
CA ASP A 83 2.06 -2.64 11.84
C ASP A 83 1.37 -3.69 10.95
N SER A 84 0.72 -3.25 9.86
CA SER A 84 0.01 -4.15 8.97
C SER A 84 0.96 -5.02 8.15
N LYS A 85 0.55 -6.26 7.86
CA LYS A 85 1.34 -7.21 7.07
C LYS A 85 1.70 -6.65 5.69
N ILE A 86 0.78 -5.93 5.04
CA ILE A 86 1.02 -5.31 3.73
C ILE A 86 2.12 -4.25 3.78
N VAL A 87 2.17 -3.44 4.85
CA VAL A 87 3.24 -2.44 5.06
C VAL A 87 4.57 -3.11 5.34
N ILE A 88 4.59 -4.21 6.10
CA ILE A 88 5.81 -4.99 6.36
C ILE A 88 6.37 -5.55 5.05
N VAL A 89 5.53 -6.13 4.20
CA VAL A 89 5.91 -6.65 2.88
C VAL A 89 6.44 -5.53 1.98
N LEU A 90 5.75 -4.38 1.95
CA LEU A 90 6.21 -3.21 1.20
C LEU A 90 7.59 -2.71 1.69
N LYS A 91 7.81 -2.67 3.01
CA LYS A 91 9.10 -2.29 3.62
C LYS A 91 10.22 -3.21 3.16
N ARG A 92 9.98 -4.54 3.13
CA ARG A 92 10.96 -5.54 2.65
C ARG A 92 11.38 -5.32 1.19
N CYS A 93 10.44 -4.92 0.34
CA CYS A 93 10.70 -4.66 -1.09
C CYS A 93 11.56 -3.41 -1.34
N ILE A 94 11.55 -2.44 -0.42
CA ILE A 94 12.11 -1.11 -0.66
C ILE A 94 13.33 -0.81 0.21
N LYS A 95 13.52 -1.52 1.33
CA LYS A 95 14.60 -1.28 2.31
C LYS A 95 16.03 -1.31 1.74
N ASN A 96 16.24 -2.00 0.62
CA ASN A 96 17.57 -2.16 0.00
C ASN A 96 17.90 -1.06 -1.02
N GLN A 97 16.98 -0.12 -1.28
CA GLN A 97 17.23 1.00 -2.20
C GLN A 97 18.15 2.04 -1.54
N LYS A 98 19.05 2.64 -2.33
CA LYS A 98 20.11 3.54 -1.84
C LYS A 98 19.64 4.70 -0.97
N GLU A 99 18.46 5.25 -1.26
CA GLU A 99 17.89 6.43 -0.58
C GLU A 99 17.03 6.07 0.64
N TYR A 100 16.96 4.80 0.99
CA TYR A 100 16.04 4.33 2.03
C TYR A 100 16.45 4.80 3.43
N SER A 101 15.45 5.21 4.21
CA SER A 101 15.50 5.25 5.68
C SER A 101 14.10 4.97 6.22
N ASP A 102 14.01 4.50 7.46
CA ASP A 102 12.72 4.28 8.12
C ASP A 102 11.92 5.59 8.19
N ALA A 103 12.55 6.70 8.58
CA ALA A 103 11.89 8.01 8.61
C ALA A 103 11.33 8.44 7.24
N LEU A 104 12.06 8.18 6.15
CA LEU A 104 11.59 8.46 4.79
C LEU A 104 10.39 7.58 4.42
N PHE A 105 10.47 6.28 4.71
CA PHE A 105 9.40 5.33 4.42
C PHE A 105 8.11 5.72 5.15
N GLU A 106 8.20 5.94 6.46
CA GLU A 106 7.07 6.29 7.32
C GLU A 106 6.43 7.62 6.92
N SER A 107 7.24 8.67 6.69
CA SER A 107 6.73 9.97 6.26
C SER A 107 6.03 9.88 4.90
N CYS A 108 6.58 9.12 3.94
CA CYS A 108 5.96 8.95 2.63
C CYS A 108 4.60 8.25 2.70
N LEU A 109 4.48 7.16 3.47
CA LEU A 109 3.19 6.49 3.68
C LEU A 109 2.22 7.42 4.40
N ALA A 110 2.63 8.02 5.52
CA ALA A 110 1.77 8.89 6.32
C ALA A 110 1.25 10.08 5.50
N ASP A 111 2.10 10.73 4.71
CA ASP A 111 1.72 11.84 3.82
C ASP A 111 0.77 11.36 2.72
N TRP A 112 1.05 10.20 2.11
CA TRP A 112 0.16 9.65 1.09
C TRP A 112 -1.25 9.45 1.67
N PHE A 113 -1.42 8.79 2.81
CA PHE A 113 -2.75 8.63 3.40
C PHE A 113 -3.38 9.96 3.87
N ARG A 114 -2.59 10.89 4.41
CA ARG A 114 -3.08 12.22 4.81
C ARG A 114 -3.73 12.98 3.65
N TYR A 115 -3.18 12.86 2.44
CA TYR A 115 -3.71 13.52 1.25
C TYR A 115 -4.77 12.70 0.49
N ALA A 116 -5.27 11.59 1.05
CA ALA A 116 -6.26 10.73 0.38
C ALA A 116 -7.56 11.49 0.06
N THR A 117 -8.09 12.29 0.99
CA THR A 117 -9.31 13.09 0.76
C THR A 117 -9.16 14.05 -0.42
N THR A 118 -8.02 14.74 -0.50
CA THR A 118 -7.74 15.67 -1.62
C THR A 118 -7.62 14.91 -2.93
N ARG A 119 -6.95 13.74 -2.95
CA ARG A 119 -6.84 12.91 -4.15
C ARG A 119 -8.20 12.36 -4.60
N HIS A 120 -9.04 11.95 -3.66
CA HIS A 120 -10.38 11.42 -3.99
C HIS A 120 -11.27 12.49 -4.60
N LYS A 121 -11.31 13.70 -4.03
CA LYS A 121 -12.09 14.82 -4.58
C LYS A 121 -11.69 15.13 -6.03
N ARG A 122 -10.39 15.25 -6.28
CA ARG A 122 -9.85 15.51 -7.63
C ARG A 122 -10.11 14.40 -8.65
N SER A 123 -10.45 13.18 -8.21
CA SER A 123 -10.81 12.08 -9.13
C SER A 123 -12.30 12.06 -9.49
N LEU A 124 -13.12 12.89 -8.85
CA LEU A 124 -14.55 13.04 -9.13
C LEU A 124 -14.86 14.28 -9.99
N ASP A 125 -13.89 15.18 -10.15
CA ASP A 125 -13.92 16.35 -11.03
C ASP A 125 -13.47 15.97 -12.45
#